data_AF-A0A7X1GT19-F1
#
_entry.id   AF-A0A7X1GT19-F1
#
_cell.length_a   1.000
_cell.length_b   1.000
_cell.length_c   1.000
_cell.angle_alpha   90.00
_cell.angle_beta   90.00
_cell.angle_gamma   90.00
#
_symmetry.space_group_name_H-M   'P 1'
#
loop_
_entity.id
_entity.type
_entity.pdbx_description
1 polymer ?
#
loop_
_entity_poly.entity_id
_entity_poly.type
_entity_poly.pdbx_seq_one_letter_code
_entity_poly.pdbx_strand_id
1 'polypeptide(L)'
;MHSQNGVPGVCRNRPYIVELTGMGIITFTTTYVAVEGKKAEAPYTIAMIELDEGAWIAGNLIYIDPTEASMDLTGKRVKLCHKVFPSDRFSGRESA
;
A
#
# COMPACT_ATOMS: atom_id res chain seq x y z
N MET A 1 35.63 0.57 11.09
CA MET A 1 35.40 1.09 9.73
C MET A 1 35.42 -0.07 8.75
N HIS A 2 34.29 -0.66 8.36
CA HIS A 2 34.15 -1.45 7.13
C HIS A 2 32.67 -1.34 6.72
N SER A 3 32.36 -0.22 6.08
CA SER A 3 31.08 0.08 5.45
C SER A 3 30.99 -0.72 4.16
N GLN A 4 30.38 -1.91 4.21
CA GLN A 4 29.98 -2.62 3.00
C GLN A 4 28.55 -2.18 2.65
N ASN A 5 28.45 -1.03 1.98
CA ASN A 5 27.22 -0.62 1.34
C ASN A 5 26.90 -1.66 0.25
N GLY A 6 25.96 -2.56 0.55
CA GLY A 6 25.47 -3.55 -0.40
C GLY A 6 24.86 -2.83 -1.60
N VAL A 7 25.35 -3.16 -2.79
CA VAL A 7 24.76 -2.69 -4.04
C VAL A 7 23.34 -3.27 -4.19
N PRO A 8 22.31 -2.44 -4.46
CA PRO A 8 20.95 -2.93 -4.67
C PRO A 8 20.90 -3.81 -5.94
N GLY A 9 20.34 -5.01 -5.82
CA GLY A 9 20.11 -5.94 -6.95
C GLY A 9 21.01 -7.18 -7.02
N VAL A 10 21.95 -7.37 -6.09
CA VAL A 10 22.84 -8.55 -6.07
C VAL A 10 22.29 -9.66 -5.19
N CYS A 11 22.07 -10.84 -5.78
CA CYS A 11 21.66 -12.06 -5.09
C CYS A 11 22.76 -12.52 -4.12
N ARG A 12 22.62 -12.16 -2.84
CA ARG A 12 23.24 -12.93 -1.75
C ARG A 12 22.40 -14.20 -1.59
N ASN A 13 23.04 -15.37 -1.66
CA ASN A 13 22.40 -16.69 -1.72
C ASN A 13 21.63 -17.11 -0.43
N ARG A 14 21.30 -16.18 0.47
CA ARG A 14 20.42 -16.38 1.62
C ARG A 14 19.45 -15.20 1.76
N PRO A 15 18.12 -15.46 1.82
CA PRO A 15 17.18 -14.44 2.25
C PRO A 15 17.43 -14.08 3.71
N TYR A 16 17.30 -12.80 4.03
CA TYR A 16 17.30 -12.29 5.40
C TYR A 16 16.10 -11.37 5.57
N ILE A 17 15.55 -11.31 6.78
CA ILE A 17 14.39 -10.49 7.09
C ILE A 17 14.88 -9.08 7.43
N VAL A 18 14.24 -8.08 6.85
CA VAL A 18 14.45 -6.66 7.16
C VAL A 18 13.12 -6.06 7.57
N GLU A 19 13.11 -5.37 8.70
CA GLU A 19 11.95 -4.59 9.12
C GLU A 19 12.01 -3.19 8.48
N LEU A 20 10.92 -2.79 7.83
CA LEU A 20 10.77 -1.49 7.19
C LEU A 20 10.02 -0.55 8.14
N THR A 21 10.36 0.74 8.08
CA THR A 21 9.74 1.78 8.93
C THR A 21 8.27 2.04 8.57
N GLY A 22 7.88 1.74 7.33
CA GLY A 22 6.53 1.96 6.82
C GLY A 22 6.20 3.44 6.60
N MET A 23 7.21 4.30 6.52
CA MET A 23 7.06 5.72 6.17
C MET A 23 7.40 5.93 4.70
N GLY A 24 6.60 6.74 4.02
CA GLY A 24 6.79 6.97 2.60
C GLY A 24 6.00 8.16 2.05
N ILE A 25 6.18 8.38 0.76
CA ILE A 25 5.49 9.41 -0.02
C ILE A 25 4.38 8.75 -0.84
N ILE A 26 3.21 9.37 -0.89
CA ILE A 26 2.06 8.84 -1.63
C ILE A 26 1.89 9.43 -3.01
N THR A 27 1.50 8.56 -3.93
CA THR A 27 0.72 8.87 -5.14
C THR A 27 -0.58 8.09 -5.03
N PHE A 28 -1.73 8.66 -5.38
CA PHE A 28 -3.01 7.99 -5.20
C PHE A 28 -3.92 8.09 -6.42
N THR A 29 -4.93 7.23 -6.46
CA THR A 29 -6.00 7.23 -7.45
C THR A 29 -7.31 6.89 -6.74
N THR A 30 -8.33 7.72 -6.93
CA THR A 30 -9.68 7.47 -6.42
C THR A 30 -10.48 6.68 -7.44
N THR A 31 -11.01 5.53 -7.03
CA THR A 31 -11.86 4.67 -7.84
C THR A 31 -13.31 4.88 -7.44
N TYR A 32 -14.10 5.43 -8.37
CA TYR A 32 -15.55 5.65 -8.18
C TYR A 32 -16.38 4.42 -8.53
N VAL A 33 -15.89 3.59 -9.45
CA VAL A 33 -16.58 2.36 -9.90
C VAL A 33 -15.87 1.16 -9.29
N ALA A 34 -16.44 0.61 -8.23
CA ALA A 34 -15.91 -0.59 -7.60
C ALA A 34 -16.16 -1.84 -8.44
N VAL A 35 -15.22 -2.78 -8.31
CA VAL A 35 -15.38 -4.16 -8.75
C VAL A 35 -16.50 -4.86 -7.97
N GLU A 36 -17.03 -5.93 -8.54
CA GLU A 36 -18.07 -6.72 -7.91
C GLU A 36 -17.59 -7.27 -6.54
N GLY A 37 -18.46 -7.17 -5.52
CA GLY A 37 -18.09 -7.50 -4.13
C GLY A 37 -17.47 -6.36 -3.32
N LYS A 38 -17.07 -5.25 -3.97
CA LYS A 38 -16.50 -4.06 -3.31
C LYS A 38 -17.37 -2.81 -3.45
N LYS A 39 -18.60 -2.95 -3.94
CA LYS A 39 -19.56 -1.82 -4.11
C LYS A 39 -19.87 -1.07 -2.82
N ALA A 40 -19.88 -1.75 -1.68
CA ALA A 40 -20.11 -1.13 -0.38
C ALA A 40 -18.94 -0.23 0.09
N GLU A 41 -17.77 -0.40 -0.54
CA GLU A 41 -16.55 0.34 -0.23
C GLU A 41 -16.28 1.45 -1.27
N ALA A 42 -17.15 1.62 -2.28
CA ALA A 42 -17.05 2.69 -3.25
C ALA A 42 -17.64 4.01 -2.70
N PRO A 43 -17.01 5.16 -2.98
CA PRO A 43 -15.69 5.33 -3.60
C PRO A 43 -14.56 4.94 -2.63
N TYR A 44 -13.42 4.49 -3.15
CA TYR A 44 -12.20 4.27 -2.34
C TYR A 44 -10.96 4.80 -3.05
N THR A 45 -9.95 5.14 -2.26
CA THR A 45 -8.68 5.68 -2.74
C THR A 45 -7.56 4.65 -2.59
N ILE A 46 -7.02 4.18 -3.71
CA ILE A 46 -5.82 3.34 -3.73
C ILE A 46 -4.61 4.27 -3.77
N ALA A 47 -3.66 4.04 -2.88
CA ALA A 47 -2.38 4.74 -2.83
C ALA A 47 -1.22 3.80 -3.14
N MET A 48 -0.24 4.33 -3.83
CA MET A 48 1.05 3.75 -4.10
C MET A 48 2.07 4.53 -3.27
N ILE A 49 2.75 3.84 -2.37
CA ILE A 49 3.61 4.42 -1.35
C ILE A 49 5.04 4.06 -1.70
N GLU A 50 5.84 5.08 -2.00
CA GLU A 50 7.29 4.96 -2.09
C GLU A 50 7.85 5.07 -0.67
N LEU A 51 8.30 3.95 -0.11
CA LEU A 51 8.93 3.92 1.21
C LEU A 51 10.31 4.58 1.16
N ASP A 52 10.75 5.16 2.29
CA ASP A 52 12.07 5.79 2.40
C ASP A 52 13.22 4.78 2.15
N GLU A 53 12.99 3.49 2.36
CA GLU A 53 13.93 2.40 2.04
C GLU A 53 13.99 2.04 0.54
N GLY A 54 13.14 2.66 -0.30
CA GLY A 54 13.09 2.48 -1.76
C GLY A 54 12.12 1.39 -2.25
N ALA A 55 11.42 0.71 -1.35
CA ALA A 55 10.39 -0.27 -1.70
C ALA A 55 9.05 0.42 -2.02
N TRP A 56 8.26 -0.18 -2.92
CA TRP A 56 6.96 0.33 -3.31
C TRP A 56 5.84 -0.56 -2.78
N ILE A 57 4.86 0.03 -2.12
CA ILE A 57 3.70 -0.70 -1.56
C ILE A 57 2.41 -0.10 -2.11
N ALA A 58 1.54 -0.95 -2.62
CA ALA A 58 0.17 -0.58 -2.97
C ALA A 58 -0.78 -0.90 -1.81
N GLY A 59 -1.65 0.05 -1.46
CA GLY A 59 -2.61 -0.11 -0.38
C GLY A 59 -3.74 0.92 -0.43
N ASN A 60 -4.73 0.77 0.44
CA ASN A 60 -5.83 1.73 0.52
C ASN A 60 -5.49 2.88 1.47
N LEU A 61 -5.79 4.11 1.06
CA LEU A 61 -5.70 5.27 1.93
C LEU A 61 -6.90 5.30 2.88
N ILE A 62 -6.62 5.39 4.18
CA ILE A 62 -7.63 5.39 5.24
C ILE A 62 -7.62 6.74 5.97
N TYR A 63 -8.75 7.10 6.60
CA TYR A 63 -8.97 8.37 7.32
C TYR A 63 -9.13 9.64 6.47
N ILE A 64 -9.23 9.50 5.15
CA ILE A 64 -9.56 10.59 4.23
C ILE A 64 -10.81 10.21 3.47
N ASP A 65 -11.74 11.15 3.31
CA ASP A 65 -12.90 10.95 2.44
C ASP A 65 -12.40 10.87 0.98
N PRO A 66 -12.67 9.77 0.26
CA PRO A 66 -12.28 9.62 -1.14
C PRO A 66 -12.81 10.72 -2.07
N THR A 67 -13.92 11.39 -1.72
CA THR A 67 -14.45 12.53 -2.50
C THR A 67 -13.67 13.84 -2.26
N GLU A 68 -13.03 13.97 -1.10
CA GLU A 68 -12.20 15.12 -0.73
C GLU A 68 -10.71 14.89 -1.06
N ALA A 69 -10.38 13.73 -1.66
CA ALA A 69 -9.01 13.37 -2.03
C ALA A 69 -8.51 14.26 -3.19
N SER A 70 -7.83 15.35 -2.84
CA SER A 70 -7.25 16.31 -3.77
C SER A 70 -5.79 16.03 -4.06
N MET A 71 -5.28 16.56 -5.18
CA MET A 71 -3.87 16.42 -5.61
C MET A 71 -2.86 16.92 -4.57
N ASP A 72 -3.28 17.74 -3.60
CA ASP A 72 -2.44 18.19 -2.47
C ASP A 72 -1.98 17.05 -1.56
N LEU A 73 -2.66 15.90 -1.58
CA LEU A 73 -2.27 14.70 -0.82
C LEU A 73 -1.05 14.02 -1.43
N THR A 74 -0.84 14.13 -2.74
CA THR A 74 0.33 13.57 -3.41
C THR A 74 1.59 14.26 -2.89
N GLY A 75 2.61 13.47 -2.54
CA GLY A 75 3.83 14.04 -1.94
C GLY A 75 3.80 14.13 -0.41
N LYS A 76 2.65 13.93 0.25
CA LYS A 76 2.57 13.93 1.73
C LYS A 76 3.16 12.65 2.32
N ARG A 77 3.66 12.78 3.55
CA ARG A 77 4.13 11.66 4.37
C ARG A 77 2.95 10.83 4.86
N VAL A 78 3.03 9.52 4.68
CA VAL A 78 2.07 8.57 5.26
C VAL A 78 2.77 7.51 6.09
N LYS A 79 1.98 6.88 6.97
CA LYS A 79 2.38 5.72 7.76
C LYS A 79 1.54 4.52 7.37
N LEU A 80 2.22 3.41 7.11
CA LEU A 80 1.58 2.14 6.81
C LEU A 80 0.85 1.62 8.06
N CYS A 81 -0.42 1.28 7.88
CA CYS A 81 -1.31 0.74 8.90
C CYS A 81 -2.08 -0.45 8.32
N HIS A 82 -2.68 -1.25 9.20
CA HIS A 82 -3.57 -2.34 8.79
C HIS A 82 -5.02 -1.94 9.06
N LYS A 83 -5.92 -2.36 8.16
CA LYS A 83 -7.37 -2.29 8.35
C LYS A 83 -7.96 -3.62 7.90
N VAL A 84 -8.82 -4.19 8.74
CA VAL A 84 -9.53 -5.42 8.38
C VAL A 84 -10.68 -5.04 7.46
N PHE A 85 -10.68 -5.62 6.26
CA PHE A 85 -11.80 -5.50 5.33
C PHE A 85 -12.75 -6.68 5.54
N PRO A 86 -14.08 -6.46 5.41
CA PRO A 86 -15.02 -7.56 5.44
C PRO A 86 -14.70 -8.54 4.31
N SER A 87 -14.90 -9.84 4.57
CA SER A 87 -14.72 -10.88 3.57
C SER A 87 -15.59 -10.56 2.36
N ASP A 88 -14.99 -10.46 1.18
CA ASP A 88 -15.75 -10.39 -0.05
C ASP A 88 -16.16 -11.81 -0.48
N ARG A 89 -17.09 -11.90 -1.44
CA ARG A 89 -17.58 -13.19 -1.97
C ARG A 89 -16.51 -14.03 -2.67
N PHE A 90 -15.35 -13.45 -2.98
CA PHE A 90 -14.30 -14.08 -3.80
C PHE A 90 -13.03 -14.44 -3.01
N SER A 91 -12.89 -13.95 -1.77
CA SER A 91 -11.70 -14.11 -0.92
C SER A 91 -11.74 -15.33 0.01
N GLY A 92 -12.82 -16.12 -0.03
CA GLY A 92 -12.88 -17.47 0.52
C GLY A 92 -13.18 -18.48 -0.59
N ARG A 93 -12.22 -19.33 -0.97
CA ARG A 93 -12.48 -20.39 -1.97
C ARG A 93 -13.17 -21.61 -1.33
N GLU A 94 -14.35 -21.92 -1.86
CA GLU A 94 -14.96 -23.22 -2.22
C GLU A 94 -15.22 -24.30 -1.14
N SER A 95 -16.51 -24.48 -0.80
CA SER A 95 -17.29 -25.72 -0.48
C SER A 95 -18.67 -25.26 0.06
N ALA A 96 -19.85 -25.68 -0.41
CA ALA A 96 -20.30 -26.88 -1.13
C ALA A 96 -21.46 -26.56 -2.11
#